data_AF-A0A352M641-F1
#
_entry.id   AF-A0A352M641-F1
#
_cell.length_a   1.000
_cell.length_b   1.000
_cell.length_c   1.000
_cell.angle_alpha   90.00
_cell.angle_beta   90.00
_cell.angle_gamma   90.00
#
_symmetry.space_group_name_H-M   'P 1'
#
loop_
_entity.id
_entity.type
_entity.pdbx_description
1 polymer ?
#
loop_
_entity_poly.entity_id
_entity_poly.type
_entity_poly.pdbx_seq_one_letter_code
_entity_poly.pdbx_strand_id
1 'polypeptide(L)'
;MLEAKTNVNMKSSTGLDPLSLAIIKGDIEVVNALILAVIKDNTEIVKLLLEYKADVKAENFMALMKAIDNGNLDIIKLLAENGADLNAKIADDGAKPLMIAVAKCDNIEIIKYMIEKGTDVNAKNIVGDTPLMFAISTGKADFVRLLLDKNANKNIKNNYGQTPLARAKLDKYDEIVKMLE
;
A
#
# COMPACT_ATOMS: atom_id res chain seq x y z
N MET A 1 -11.99 8.38 35.93
CA MET A 1 -10.83 7.54 35.63
C MET A 1 -11.30 6.09 35.55
N LEU A 2 -11.50 5.57 34.35
CA LEU A 2 -11.62 4.13 34.10
C LEU A 2 -10.84 3.85 32.82
N GLU A 3 -9.67 3.23 32.96
CA GLU A 3 -8.88 2.71 31.85
C GLU A 3 -9.61 1.50 31.25
N ALA A 4 -10.20 1.67 30.07
CA ALA A 4 -10.70 0.54 29.29
C ALA A 4 -9.53 -0.11 28.54
N LYS A 5 -8.85 -1.04 29.21
CA LYS A 5 -7.93 -1.99 28.56
C LYS A 5 -8.75 -2.84 27.59
N THR A 6 -8.51 -2.65 26.30
CA THR A 6 -9.11 -3.44 25.22
C THR A 6 -8.83 -4.92 25.43
N ASN A 7 -9.90 -5.67 25.68
CA ASN A 7 -9.86 -7.09 25.99
C ASN A 7 -9.63 -7.89 24.70
N VAL A 8 -8.38 -8.28 24.47
CA VAL A 8 -7.89 -9.09 23.32
C VAL A 8 -8.45 -10.53 23.27
N ASN A 9 -9.50 -10.84 24.03
CA ASN A 9 -9.92 -12.20 24.36
C ASN A 9 -11.34 -12.56 23.88
N MET A 10 -11.76 -12.08 22.69
CA MET A 10 -12.94 -12.66 22.04
C MET A 10 -12.59 -14.04 21.48
N LYS A 11 -12.78 -15.06 22.32
CA LYS A 11 -12.63 -16.47 21.96
C LYS A 11 -13.69 -16.88 20.94
N SER A 12 -13.29 -17.60 19.88
CA SER A 12 -14.20 -18.28 18.97
C SER A 12 -14.88 -19.47 19.67
N SER A 13 -15.83 -20.14 19.00
CA SER A 13 -16.59 -21.29 19.53
C SER A 13 -15.73 -22.49 19.98
N THR A 14 -14.43 -22.48 19.71
CA THR A 14 -13.44 -23.48 20.16
C THR A 14 -12.63 -23.05 21.39
N GLY A 15 -12.77 -21.82 21.88
CA GLY A 15 -12.12 -21.34 23.12
C GLY A 15 -10.64 -20.97 22.98
N LEU A 16 -10.05 -21.08 21.79
CA LEU A 16 -8.64 -20.83 21.51
C LEU A 16 -8.39 -19.41 21.00
N ASP A 17 -7.26 -18.83 21.38
CA ASP A 17 -6.77 -17.57 20.80
C ASP A 17 -6.19 -17.80 19.39
N PRO A 18 -6.07 -16.75 18.57
CA PRO A 18 -5.64 -16.87 17.18
C PRO A 18 -4.26 -17.50 16.99
N LEU A 19 -3.33 -17.29 17.93
CA LEU A 19 -1.98 -17.87 17.90
C LEU A 19 -2.04 -19.38 18.16
N SER A 20 -2.83 -19.80 19.14
CA SER A 20 -3.08 -21.21 19.44
C SER A 20 -3.74 -21.95 18.27
N LEU A 21 -4.63 -21.30 17.52
CA LEU A 21 -5.26 -21.90 16.34
C LEU A 21 -4.23 -22.13 15.20
N ALA A 22 -3.36 -21.14 14.96
CA ALA A 22 -2.32 -21.19 13.94
C ALA A 22 -1.24 -22.25 14.23
N ILE A 23 -0.88 -22.45 15.49
CA ILE A 23 0.10 -23.46 15.93
C ILE A 23 -0.48 -24.88 15.81
N ILE A 24 -1.76 -25.09 16.14
CA ILE A 24 -2.38 -26.43 16.20
C ILE A 24 -2.59 -27.03 14.81
N LYS A 25 -2.87 -26.22 13.78
CA LYS A 25 -3.33 -26.75 12.48
C LYS A 25 -2.25 -26.98 11.43
N GLY A 26 -1.01 -26.54 11.67
CA GLY A 26 0.19 -26.92 10.90
C GLY A 26 -0.03 -27.31 9.43
N ASP A 27 -0.63 -26.43 8.62
CA ASP A 27 -0.65 -26.39 7.15
C ASP A 27 -1.73 -25.39 6.69
N ILE A 28 -1.42 -24.55 5.70
CA ILE A 28 -2.34 -23.62 4.99
C ILE A 28 -2.94 -22.43 5.80
N GLU A 29 -3.11 -22.51 7.12
CA GLU A 29 -3.74 -21.45 7.93
C GLU A 29 -2.82 -20.28 8.34
N VAL A 30 -1.49 -20.44 8.34
CA VAL A 30 -0.55 -19.34 8.65
C VAL A 30 -0.61 -18.24 7.59
N VAL A 31 -0.75 -18.64 6.31
CA VAL A 31 -0.88 -17.71 5.17
C VAL A 31 -2.15 -16.87 5.25
N ASN A 32 -3.23 -17.46 5.76
CA ASN A 32 -4.46 -16.71 5.99
C ASN A 32 -4.37 -15.85 7.25
N ALA A 33 -3.58 -16.23 8.27
CA ALA A 33 -3.53 -15.52 9.55
C ALA A 33 -2.92 -14.11 9.42
N LEU A 34 -1.80 -13.96 8.72
CA LEU A 34 -1.16 -12.65 8.54
C LEU A 34 -2.05 -11.74 7.67
N ILE A 35 -2.58 -12.25 6.55
CA ILE A 35 -3.53 -11.50 5.72
C ILE A 35 -4.78 -11.09 6.52
N LEU A 36 -5.35 -11.98 7.33
CA LEU A 36 -6.51 -11.65 8.18
C LEU A 36 -6.17 -10.59 9.22
N ALA A 37 -5.00 -10.67 9.86
CA ALA A 37 -4.55 -9.66 10.81
C ALA A 37 -4.41 -8.28 10.13
N VAL A 38 -3.87 -8.23 8.92
CA VAL A 38 -3.80 -7.01 8.11
C VAL A 38 -5.19 -6.53 7.68
N ILE A 39 -6.09 -7.43 7.24
CA ILE A 39 -7.49 -7.08 6.90
C ILE A 39 -8.20 -6.45 8.09
N LYS A 40 -7.92 -6.93 9.31
CA LYS A 40 -8.47 -6.41 10.56
C LYS A 40 -7.71 -5.21 11.12
N ASP A 41 -6.65 -4.77 10.43
CA ASP A 41 -5.79 -3.66 10.83
C ASP A 41 -5.18 -3.82 12.24
N ASN A 42 -4.89 -5.07 12.63
CA ASN A 42 -4.38 -5.41 13.95
C ASN A 42 -2.84 -5.48 13.93
N THR A 43 -2.21 -4.33 14.16
CA THR A 43 -0.75 -4.17 14.12
C THR A 43 -0.03 -5.09 15.12
N GLU A 44 -0.61 -5.34 16.30
CA GLU A 44 -0.01 -6.22 17.31
C GLU A 44 0.06 -7.68 16.84
N ILE A 45 -1.02 -8.20 16.25
CA ILE A 45 -1.05 -9.56 15.71
C ILE A 45 -0.14 -9.65 14.48
N VAL A 46 -0.12 -8.64 13.61
CA VAL A 46 0.81 -8.59 12.46
C VAL A 46 2.26 -8.70 12.95
N LYS A 47 2.64 -7.87 13.94
CA LYS A 47 3.99 -7.89 14.51
C LYS A 47 4.34 -9.27 15.08
N LEU A 48 3.43 -9.85 15.86
CA LEU A 48 3.62 -11.18 16.45
C LEU A 48 3.84 -12.25 15.37
N LEU A 49 3.00 -12.27 14.33
CA LEU A 49 3.11 -13.25 13.25
C LEU A 49 4.45 -13.13 12.49
N LEU A 50 4.93 -11.90 12.28
CA LEU A 50 6.23 -11.64 11.63
C LEU A 50 7.42 -12.03 12.52
N GLU A 51 7.34 -11.82 13.84
CA GLU A 51 8.34 -12.29 14.81
C GLU A 51 8.49 -13.82 14.76
N TYR A 52 7.38 -14.53 14.56
CA TYR A 52 7.34 -16.00 14.35
C TYR A 52 7.65 -16.43 12.91
N LYS A 53 8.24 -15.56 12.08
CA LYS A 53 8.72 -15.86 10.72
C LYS A 53 7.62 -16.29 9.74
N ALA A 54 6.42 -15.74 9.86
CA ALA A 54 5.41 -15.84 8.80
C ALA A 54 6.01 -15.43 7.44
N ASP A 55 5.75 -16.19 6.39
CA ASP A 55 6.35 -15.97 5.07
C ASP A 55 5.64 -14.83 4.32
N VAL A 56 6.21 -13.63 4.45
CA VAL A 56 5.73 -12.44 3.73
C VAL A 56 5.82 -12.60 2.21
N LYS A 57 6.73 -13.44 1.67
CA LYS A 57 6.94 -13.54 0.22
C LYS A 57 5.83 -14.33 -0.47
N ALA A 58 5.32 -15.38 0.15
CA ALA A 58 4.16 -16.13 -0.35
C ALA A 58 2.87 -15.27 -0.34
N GLU A 59 2.82 -14.25 0.51
CA GLU A 59 1.61 -13.46 0.84
C GLU A 59 1.70 -11.99 0.37
N ASN A 60 2.80 -11.65 -0.29
CA ASN A 60 3.33 -10.31 -0.46
C ASN A 60 2.31 -9.33 -1.06
N PHE A 61 1.61 -9.73 -2.12
CA PHE A 61 0.73 -8.82 -2.84
C PHE A 61 -0.53 -8.46 -2.04
N MET A 62 -1.16 -9.44 -1.39
CA MET A 62 -2.48 -9.26 -0.77
C MET A 62 -2.37 -8.55 0.57
N ALA A 63 -1.40 -8.95 1.40
CA ALA A 63 -1.12 -8.29 2.67
C ALA A 63 -0.71 -6.82 2.43
N LEU A 64 0.24 -6.57 1.52
CA LEU A 64 0.67 -5.20 1.21
C LEU A 64 -0.46 -4.35 0.62
N MET A 65 -1.22 -4.89 -0.34
CA MET A 65 -2.36 -4.18 -0.92
C MET A 65 -3.38 -3.81 0.16
N LYS A 66 -3.68 -4.73 1.08
CA LYS A 66 -4.67 -4.46 2.14
C LYS A 66 -4.15 -3.46 3.16
N ALA A 67 -2.86 -3.51 3.51
CA ALA A 67 -2.24 -2.51 4.39
C ALA A 67 -2.27 -1.10 3.77
N ILE A 68 -2.05 -1.01 2.45
CA ILE A 68 -2.18 0.23 1.68
C ILE A 68 -3.65 0.69 1.67
N ASP A 69 -4.60 -0.19 1.39
CA ASP A 69 -6.03 0.13 1.41
C ASP A 69 -6.51 0.64 2.78
N ASN A 70 -5.94 0.12 3.87
CA ASN A 70 -6.23 0.61 5.22
C ASN A 70 -5.51 1.93 5.55
N GLY A 71 -4.50 2.33 4.76
CA GLY A 71 -3.67 3.51 5.06
C GLY A 71 -2.79 3.35 6.31
N ASN A 72 -2.49 2.11 6.72
CA ASN A 72 -1.72 1.84 7.94
C ASN A 72 -0.22 1.77 7.64
N LEU A 73 0.47 2.88 7.87
CA LEU A 73 1.90 3.00 7.64
C LEU A 73 2.73 2.00 8.47
N ASP A 74 2.33 1.69 9.70
CA ASP A 74 3.10 0.80 10.58
C ASP A 74 3.07 -0.63 10.07
N ILE A 75 1.92 -1.11 9.59
CA ILE A 75 1.83 -2.41 8.93
C ILE A 75 2.64 -2.43 7.64
N ILE A 76 2.57 -1.38 6.82
CA ILE A 76 3.39 -1.28 5.58
C ILE A 76 4.89 -1.36 5.91
N LYS A 77 5.34 -0.69 6.97
CA LYS A 77 6.72 -0.76 7.46
C LYS A 77 7.10 -2.17 7.87
N LEU A 78 6.30 -2.80 8.73
CA LEU A 78 6.52 -4.16 9.20
C LEU A 78 6.64 -5.16 8.05
N LEU A 79 5.73 -5.08 7.07
CA LEU A 79 5.76 -5.95 5.88
C LEU A 79 7.03 -5.73 5.05
N ALA A 80 7.38 -4.47 4.77
CA ALA A 80 8.58 -4.13 3.99
C ALA A 80 9.88 -4.57 4.70
N GLU A 81 9.97 -4.38 6.01
CA GLU A 81 11.12 -4.81 6.83
C GLU A 81 11.26 -6.34 6.89
N ASN A 82 10.17 -7.07 6.70
CA ASN A 82 10.15 -8.53 6.61
C ASN A 82 10.15 -9.05 5.17
N GLY A 83 10.52 -8.21 4.19
CA GLY A 83 10.81 -8.64 2.82
C GLY A 83 9.64 -8.56 1.84
N ALA A 84 8.57 -7.84 2.16
CA ALA A 84 7.56 -7.47 1.17
C ALA A 84 8.19 -6.62 0.05
N ASP A 85 7.74 -6.83 -1.18
CA ASP A 85 8.25 -6.17 -2.37
C ASP A 85 7.33 -5.00 -2.73
N LEU A 86 7.78 -3.78 -2.45
CA LEU A 86 7.06 -2.55 -2.77
C LEU A 86 7.02 -2.24 -4.27
N ASN A 87 7.73 -3.00 -5.11
CA ASN A 87 7.72 -2.90 -6.57
C ASN A 87 6.95 -4.05 -7.25
N ALA A 88 6.34 -4.94 -6.47
CA ALA A 88 5.56 -6.07 -6.98
C ALA A 88 4.44 -5.59 -7.93
N LYS A 89 4.02 -6.46 -8.85
CA LYS A 89 2.76 -6.26 -9.55
C LYS A 89 1.65 -6.77 -8.63
N ILE A 90 0.80 -5.88 -8.13
CA ILE A 90 -0.23 -6.23 -7.13
C ILE A 90 -1.67 -6.14 -7.64
N ALA A 91 -1.88 -5.66 -8.87
CA ALA A 91 -3.18 -5.52 -9.50
C ALA A 91 -3.20 -6.06 -10.94
N ASP A 92 -4.39 -6.41 -11.42
CA ASP A 92 -4.60 -7.00 -12.74
C ASP A 92 -4.14 -6.09 -13.88
N ASP A 93 -4.36 -4.77 -13.71
CA ASP A 93 -3.93 -3.72 -14.64
C ASP A 93 -2.42 -3.45 -14.62
N GLY A 94 -1.65 -4.19 -13.81
CA GLY A 94 -0.21 -3.98 -13.67
C GLY A 94 0.18 -2.88 -12.69
N ALA A 95 -0.76 -2.30 -11.93
CA ALA A 95 -0.42 -1.28 -10.96
C ALA A 95 0.54 -1.83 -9.90
N LYS A 96 1.52 -0.99 -9.56
CA LYS A 96 2.47 -1.22 -8.47
C LYS A 96 1.93 -0.65 -7.15
N PRO A 97 2.43 -1.11 -6.00
CA PRO A 97 2.04 -0.61 -4.68
C PRO A 97 1.98 0.91 -4.58
N LEU A 98 2.99 1.62 -5.10
CA LEU A 98 3.03 3.09 -5.05
C LEU A 98 1.84 3.73 -5.77
N MET A 99 1.39 3.18 -6.91
CA MET A 99 0.23 3.71 -7.65
C MET A 99 -1.06 3.53 -6.86
N ILE A 100 -1.23 2.35 -6.23
CA ILE A 100 -2.39 2.06 -5.39
C ILE A 100 -2.41 2.97 -4.17
N ALA A 101 -1.25 3.18 -3.52
CA ALA A 101 -1.14 4.08 -2.38
C ALA A 101 -1.47 5.53 -2.75
N VAL A 102 -0.96 6.02 -3.88
CA VAL A 102 -1.30 7.36 -4.40
C VAL A 102 -2.80 7.49 -4.67
N ALA A 103 -3.43 6.44 -5.21
CA ALA A 103 -4.84 6.46 -5.54
C ALA A 103 -5.74 6.44 -4.29
N LYS A 104 -5.41 5.58 -3.32
CA LYS A 104 -6.32 5.22 -2.22
C LYS A 104 -5.98 5.83 -0.86
N CYS A 105 -4.72 6.17 -0.60
CA CYS A 105 -4.32 6.71 0.69
C CYS A 105 -4.37 8.24 0.68
N ASP A 106 -4.70 8.84 1.82
CA ASP A 106 -4.59 10.29 2.04
C ASP A 106 -3.34 10.65 2.87
N ASN A 107 -2.66 9.65 3.44
CA ASN A 107 -1.45 9.84 4.21
C ASN A 107 -0.21 9.93 3.32
N ILE A 108 0.31 11.15 3.16
CA ILE A 108 1.51 11.44 2.35
C ILE A 108 2.78 10.73 2.87
N GLU A 109 2.86 10.41 4.16
CA GLU A 109 4.01 9.71 4.74
C GLU A 109 4.15 8.28 4.23
N ILE A 110 3.05 7.64 3.81
CA ILE A 110 3.09 6.35 3.12
C ILE A 110 3.83 6.47 1.79
N ILE A 111 3.50 7.51 1.02
CA ILE A 111 4.12 7.74 -0.29
C ILE A 111 5.62 8.04 -0.13
N LYS A 112 5.97 8.89 0.85
CA LYS A 112 7.38 9.19 1.18
C LYS A 112 8.14 7.93 1.56
N TYR A 113 7.60 7.14 2.49
CA TYR A 113 8.23 5.90 2.95
C TYR A 113 8.47 4.92 1.81
N MET A 114 7.47 4.70 0.94
CA MET A 114 7.60 3.78 -0.18
C MET A 114 8.69 4.23 -1.16
N ILE A 115 8.75 5.53 -1.49
CA ILE A 115 9.79 6.09 -2.35
C ILE A 115 11.18 5.94 -1.70
N GLU A 116 11.29 6.19 -0.40
CA GLU A 116 12.54 6.00 0.36
C GLU A 116 13.02 4.54 0.37
N LYS A 117 12.09 3.59 0.29
CA LYS A 117 12.38 2.16 0.14
C LYS A 117 12.66 1.73 -1.31
N GLY A 118 12.81 2.68 -2.22
CA GLY A 118 13.27 2.42 -3.59
C GLY A 118 12.16 1.98 -4.54
N THR A 119 10.92 2.43 -4.33
CA THR A 119 9.90 2.27 -5.37
C THR A 119 10.25 3.10 -6.60
N ASP A 120 10.00 2.53 -7.78
CA ASP A 120 10.17 3.27 -9.03
C ASP A 120 9.03 4.29 -9.21
N VAL A 121 9.35 5.56 -8.97
CA VAL A 121 8.45 6.71 -9.13
C VAL A 121 7.94 6.89 -10.57
N ASN A 122 8.61 6.28 -11.55
CA ASN A 122 8.29 6.34 -12.98
C ASN A 122 7.75 5.01 -13.52
N ALA A 123 7.47 4.04 -12.64
CA ALA A 123 6.92 2.76 -13.05
C ALA A 123 5.66 2.95 -13.89
N LYS A 124 5.45 2.04 -14.84
CA LYS A 124 4.29 2.02 -15.72
C LYS A 124 3.42 0.79 -15.43
N ASN A 125 2.10 0.97 -15.34
CA ASN A 125 1.16 -0.14 -15.38
C ASN A 125 0.96 -0.61 -16.84
N ILE A 126 0.05 -1.56 -17.09
CA ILE A 126 -0.16 -2.14 -18.43
C ILE A 126 -0.61 -1.09 -19.44
N VAL A 127 -1.42 -0.11 -19.05
CA VAL A 127 -1.87 0.99 -19.92
C VAL A 127 -0.84 2.11 -20.06
N GLY A 128 0.27 2.00 -19.33
CA GLY A 128 1.38 2.94 -19.37
C GLY A 128 1.23 4.15 -18.45
N ASP A 129 0.28 4.11 -17.52
CA ASP A 129 0.12 5.18 -16.53
C ASP A 129 1.18 5.06 -15.43
N THR A 130 1.58 6.22 -14.90
CA THR A 130 2.63 6.38 -13.87
C THR A 130 2.02 6.82 -12.54
N PRO A 131 2.72 6.67 -11.39
CA PRO A 131 2.25 7.20 -10.11
C PRO A 131 1.83 8.68 -10.19
N LEU A 132 2.54 9.50 -10.96
CA LEU A 132 2.19 10.90 -11.18
C LEU A 132 0.83 11.06 -11.87
N MET A 133 0.50 10.23 -12.85
CA MET A 133 -0.82 10.25 -13.51
C MET A 133 -1.94 9.81 -12.57
N PHE A 134 -1.69 8.86 -11.67
CA PHE A 134 -2.64 8.49 -10.62
C PHE A 134 -2.90 9.66 -9.65
N ALA A 135 -1.86 10.37 -9.20
CA ALA A 135 -2.00 11.53 -8.32
C ALA A 135 -2.80 12.68 -8.96
N ILE A 136 -2.59 12.90 -10.26
CA ILE A 136 -3.34 13.87 -11.04
C ILE A 136 -4.81 13.47 -11.15
N SER A 137 -5.07 12.19 -11.45
CA SER A 137 -6.44 11.68 -11.60
C SER A 137 -7.28 11.80 -10.32
N THR A 138 -6.63 11.76 -9.15
CA THR A 138 -7.27 11.94 -7.85
C THR A 138 -7.33 13.40 -7.39
N GLY A 139 -6.73 14.34 -8.13
CA GLY A 139 -6.68 15.75 -7.75
C GLY A 139 -5.81 16.06 -6.53
N LYS A 140 -4.97 15.12 -6.09
CA LYS A 140 -4.15 15.25 -4.88
C LYS A 140 -2.90 16.09 -5.15
N ALA A 141 -3.05 17.42 -5.13
CA ALA A 141 -1.98 18.38 -5.42
C ALA A 141 -0.69 18.16 -4.59
N ASP A 142 -0.81 17.84 -3.31
CA ASP A 142 0.35 17.55 -2.46
C ASP A 142 1.11 16.28 -2.88
N PHE A 143 0.39 15.28 -3.41
CA PHE A 143 1.02 14.05 -3.91
C PHE A 143 1.70 14.30 -5.25
N VAL A 144 1.09 15.12 -6.11
CA VAL A 144 1.73 15.59 -7.34
C VAL A 144 3.04 16.31 -7.02
N ARG A 145 3.01 17.26 -6.09
CA ARG A 145 4.20 18.00 -5.66
C ARG A 145 5.28 17.07 -5.13
N LEU A 146 4.93 16.17 -4.20
CA LEU A 146 5.88 15.18 -3.66
C LEU A 146 6.51 14.31 -4.76
N LEU A 147 5.71 13.81 -5.70
CA LEU A 147 6.23 12.96 -6.77
C LEU A 147 7.18 13.73 -7.70
N LEU A 148 6.85 14.98 -8.02
CA LEU A 148 7.74 15.87 -8.80
C LEU A 148 9.05 16.16 -8.04
N ASP A 149 8.97 16.45 -6.74
CA ASP A 149 10.14 16.66 -5.87
C ASP A 149 11.02 15.39 -5.78
N LYS A 150 10.41 14.22 -5.99
CA LYS A 150 11.10 12.91 -6.06
C LYS A 150 11.44 12.49 -7.51
N ASN A 151 11.53 13.46 -8.43
CA ASN A 151 11.95 13.27 -9.82
C ASN A 151 11.01 12.40 -10.68
N ALA A 152 9.71 12.41 -10.40
CA ALA A 152 8.73 11.85 -11.33
C ALA A 152 8.77 12.61 -12.66
N ASN A 153 8.85 11.87 -13.77
CA ASN A 153 8.98 12.44 -15.10
C ASN A 153 7.61 12.92 -15.61
N LYS A 154 7.43 14.24 -15.59
CA LYS A 154 6.21 14.92 -16.07
C LYS A 154 5.95 14.81 -17.59
N ASN A 155 6.82 14.15 -18.35
CA ASN A 155 6.72 13.99 -19.80
C ASN A 155 6.43 12.55 -20.27
N ILE A 156 6.33 11.57 -19.38
CA ILE A 156 6.01 10.18 -19.78
C ILE A 156 4.64 10.15 -20.46
N LYS A 157 4.57 9.44 -21.59
CA LYS A 157 3.30 9.15 -22.28
C LYS A 157 2.80 7.77 -21.90
N ASN A 158 1.51 7.67 -21.60
CA ASN A 158 0.83 6.39 -21.54
C ASN A 158 0.59 5.83 -22.95
N ASN A 159 0.00 4.64 -23.06
CA ASN A 159 -0.17 3.96 -24.34
C ASN A 159 -1.19 4.66 -25.27
N TYR A 160 -1.96 5.61 -24.73
CA TYR A 160 -2.86 6.49 -25.49
C TYR A 160 -2.20 7.82 -25.90
N GLY A 161 -0.89 7.98 -25.63
CA GLY A 161 -0.16 9.22 -25.94
C GLY A 161 -0.42 10.37 -24.98
N GLN A 162 -1.17 10.16 -23.89
CA GLN A 162 -1.48 11.19 -22.91
C GLN A 162 -0.28 11.43 -21.98
N THR A 163 0.05 12.70 -21.76
CA THR A 163 1.04 13.15 -20.76
C THR A 163 0.35 13.51 -19.44
N PRO A 164 1.09 13.61 -18.33
CA PRO A 164 0.59 14.16 -17.06
C PRO A 164 -0.10 15.52 -17.25
N LEU A 165 0.51 16.43 -18.01
CA LEU A 165 -0.07 17.75 -18.30
C LEU A 165 -1.39 17.66 -19.08
N ALA A 166 -1.48 16.77 -20.08
CA ALA A 166 -2.70 16.56 -20.84
C ALA A 166 -3.85 16.06 -19.94
N ARG A 167 -3.53 15.18 -18.99
CA ARG A 167 -4.49 14.67 -18.00
C ARG A 167 -4.97 15.77 -17.05
N ALA A 168 -4.05 16.56 -16.50
CA ALA A 168 -4.38 17.66 -15.59
C ALA A 168 -5.29 18.72 -16.24
N LYS A 169 -5.07 19.01 -17.54
CA LYS A 169 -5.92 19.92 -18.33
C LYS A 169 -7.31 19.35 -18.58
N LEU A 170 -7.44 18.05 -18.86
CA LEU A 170 -8.73 17.38 -19.03
C LEU A 170 -9.58 17.47 -17.77
N ASP A 171 -8.95 17.23 -16.61
CA ASP A 171 -9.62 17.17 -15.31
C ASP A 171 -9.81 18.57 -14.67
N LYS A 172 -9.33 19.65 -15.34
CA LYS A 172 -9.46 21.06 -14.94
C LYS A 172 -8.85 21.41 -13.57
N TYR A 173 -7.72 20.78 -13.23
CA TYR A 173 -6.99 21.07 -12.00
C TYR A 173 -5.96 22.19 -12.23
N ASP A 174 -6.40 23.45 -12.21
CA ASP A 174 -5.56 24.62 -12.52
C ASP A 174 -4.26 24.69 -11.69
N GLU A 175 -4.32 24.31 -10.41
CA GLU A 175 -3.13 24.25 -9.56
C GLU A 175 -2.13 23.21 -10.07
N ILE A 176 -2.60 21.99 -10.37
CA ILE A 176 -1.77 20.90 -10.87
C ILE A 176 -1.22 21.23 -12.26
N VAL A 177 -2.00 21.88 -13.11
CA VAL A 177 -1.53 22.35 -14.43
C VAL A 177 -0.31 23.26 -14.26
N LYS A 178 -0.37 24.23 -13.32
CA LYS A 178 0.78 25.12 -13.03
C LYS A 178 2.00 24.37 -12.51
N MET A 179 1.84 23.25 -11.80
CA MET A 179 2.98 22.43 -11.35
C MET A 179 3.66 21.68 -12.50
N LEU A 180 2.93 21.44 -13.59
CA LEU A 180 3.39 20.61 -14.71
C LEU A 180 3.90 21.44 -15.89
N GLU A 181 3.61 22.74 -15.95
CA GLU A 181 4.24 23.71 -16.87
C GLU A 181 5.71 23.93 -16.47
#